data_AF-A0A832INQ2-F1
#
_entry.id   AF-A0A832INQ2-F1
#
_cell.length_a   1.000
_cell.length_b   1.000
_cell.length_c   1.000
_cell.angle_alpha   90.00
_cell.angle_beta   90.00
_cell.angle_gamma   90.00
#
_symmetry.space_group_name_H-M   'P 1'
#
loop_
_entity.id
_entity.type
_entity.pdbx_description
1 polymer ?
#
loop_
_entity_poly.entity_id
_entity_poly.type
_entity_poly.pdbx_seq_one_letter_code
_entity_poly.pdbx_strand_id
1 'polypeptide(L)'
;MSIVTLLWPAFVLAILLVFIHAIFGLEIIKRGVIFTDLAIGQVAAIGVAVSLLLFEGRYTFMLTLCFALIGAFLISVATHRVRHIEAFIGMLYALGAS
;
A
#
# COMPACT_ATOMS: atom_id res chain seq x y z
N MET A 1 -18.67 9.05 28.41
CA MET A 1 -18.11 9.90 27.32
C MET A 1 -19.26 10.36 26.45
N SER A 2 -19.28 11.62 26.01
CA SER A 2 -20.33 12.12 25.12
C SER A 2 -20.14 11.55 23.71
N ILE A 3 -21.22 11.32 22.97
CA ILE A 3 -21.14 10.90 21.56
C ILE A 3 -20.32 11.88 20.72
N VAL A 4 -20.39 13.18 21.06
CA VAL A 4 -19.60 14.23 20.41
C VAL A 4 -18.10 14.02 20.65
N THR A 5 -17.69 13.69 21.87
CA THR A 5 -16.27 13.41 22.20
C THR A 5 -15.74 12.14 21.52
N LEU A 6 -16.61 11.21 21.15
CA LEU A 6 -16.25 10.00 20.41
C LEU A 6 -16.15 10.25 18.89
N LEU A 7 -17.10 11.00 18.33
CA LEU A 7 -17.21 11.21 16.88
C LEU A 7 -16.31 12.34 16.36
N TRP A 8 -15.99 13.34 17.19
CA TRP A 8 -15.18 14.48 16.76
C TRP A 8 -13.80 14.10 16.19
N PRO A 9 -13.00 13.23 16.83
CA PRO A 9 -11.71 12.81 16.27
C PRO A 9 -11.87 12.06 14.94
N ALA A 10 -12.87 11.18 14.81
CA ALA A 10 -13.13 10.43 13.59
C ALA A 10 -13.55 11.35 12.44
N PHE A 11 -14.36 12.37 12.72
CA PHE A 11 -14.76 13.38 11.74
C PHE A 11 -13.57 14.19 11.21
N VAL A 12 -12.71 14.66 12.12
CA VAL A 12 -11.47 15.37 11.76
C VAL A 12 -10.55 14.48 10.93
N LEU A 13 -10.37 13.21 11.34
CA LEU A 13 -9.57 12.24 10.60
C LEU A 13 -10.12 12.01 9.19
N ALA A 14 -11.44 11.89 9.02
CA ALA A 14 -12.06 11.70 7.72
C ALA A 14 -11.76 12.88 6.77
N ILE A 15 -11.88 14.13 7.25
CA ILE A 15 -11.54 15.32 6.46
C ILE A 15 -10.06 15.30 6.05
N LEU A 16 -9.17 15.02 7.00
CA LEU A 16 -7.73 14.96 6.74
C LEU A 16 -7.38 13.87 5.72
N LEU A 17 -7.97 12.67 5.86
CA LEU A 17 -7.75 11.57 4.93
C LEU A 17 -8.25 11.91 3.52
N VAL A 18 -9.45 12.47 3.39
CA VAL A 18 -9.99 12.89 2.08
C VAL A 18 -9.07 13.93 1.43
N PHE A 19 -8.62 14.93 2.20
CA PHE A 19 -7.71 15.96 1.69
C PHE A 19 -6.39 15.36 1.18
N ILE A 20 -5.75 14.51 1.99
CA ILE A 20 -4.49 13.84 1.66
C ILE A 20 -4.65 12.94 0.43
N HIS A 21 -5.69 12.10 0.38
CA HIS A 21 -5.92 11.19 -0.75
C HIS A 21 -6.29 11.93 -2.03
N ALA A 22 -7.02 13.04 -1.95
CA ALA A 22 -7.32 13.85 -3.13
C ALA A 22 -6.03 14.42 -3.75
N ILE A 23 -5.15 14.99 -2.93
CA ILE A 23 -3.89 15.58 -3.42
C ILE A 23 -2.94 14.49 -3.96
N PHE A 24 -2.73 13.40 -3.22
CA PHE A 24 -1.87 12.31 -3.68
C PHE A 24 -2.48 11.54 -4.86
N GLY A 25 -3.80 11.40 -4.92
CA GLY A 25 -4.51 10.77 -6.02
C GLY A 25 -4.30 11.48 -7.35
N LEU A 26 -4.23 12.82 -7.35
CA LEU A 26 -3.87 13.58 -8.55
C LEU A 26 -2.47 13.21 -9.07
N GLU A 27 -1.49 13.02 -8.19
CA GLU A 27 -0.14 12.59 -8.58
C GLU A 27 -0.11 11.15 -9.10
N ILE A 28 -0.90 10.25 -8.50
CA ILE A 28 -1.07 8.86 -8.97
C ILE A 28 -1.61 8.83 -10.41
N ILE A 29 -2.66 9.61 -10.68
CA ILE A 29 -3.26 9.70 -12.02
C ILE A 29 -2.27 10.30 -13.03
N LYS A 30 -1.57 11.38 -12.67
CA LYS A 30 -0.55 11.99 -13.55
C LYS A 30 0.57 11.03 -13.95
N ARG A 31 0.93 10.09 -13.06
CA ARG A 31 2.00 9.11 -13.27
C ARG A 31 1.50 7.79 -13.87
N GLY A 32 0.18 7.59 -13.99
CA GLY A 32 -0.42 6.37 -14.51
C GLY A 32 -0.21 5.15 -13.61
N VAL A 33 -0.16 5.34 -12.29
CA VAL A 33 0.15 4.28 -11.32
C VAL A 33 -1.05 3.95 -10.43
N ILE A 34 -2.22 3.76 -11.03
CA ILE A 34 -3.52 3.73 -10.32
C ILE A 34 -3.65 2.53 -9.36
N PHE A 35 -3.09 1.37 -9.72
CA PHE A 35 -3.25 0.11 -8.96
C PHE A 35 -2.13 -0.16 -7.95
N THR A 36 -1.26 0.81 -7.67
CA THR A 36 -0.08 0.59 -6.81
C THR A 36 -0.44 0.12 -5.41
N ASP A 37 -1.52 0.64 -4.85
CA ASP A 37 -1.92 0.35 -3.48
C ASP A 37 -2.29 -1.14 -3.33
N LEU A 38 -3.02 -1.69 -4.30
CA LEU A 38 -3.35 -3.12 -4.35
C LEU A 38 -2.09 -3.97 -4.47
N ALA A 39 -1.18 -3.63 -5.39
CA ALA A 39 0.03 -4.41 -5.60
C ALA A 39 0.97 -4.38 -4.37
N ILE A 40 1.19 -3.20 -3.78
CA ILE A 40 2.02 -3.06 -2.57
C ILE A 40 1.39 -3.85 -1.41
N GLY A 41 0.07 -3.81 -1.26
CA GLY A 41 -0.65 -4.61 -0.27
C GLY A 41 -0.40 -6.11 -0.43
N GLN A 42 -0.44 -6.64 -1.66
CA GLN A 42 -0.19 -8.06 -1.89
C GLN A 42 1.26 -8.47 -1.67
N VAL A 43 2.22 -7.61 -2.02
CA VAL A 43 3.63 -7.87 -1.70
C VAL A 43 3.84 -7.82 -0.18
N ALA A 44 3.24 -6.85 0.53
CA ALA A 44 3.29 -6.74 1.99
C ALA A 44 2.71 -7.97 2.69
N ALA A 45 1.62 -8.54 2.15
CA ALA A 45 0.99 -9.76 2.65
C ALA A 45 1.91 -10.99 2.55
N ILE A 46 2.85 -11.04 1.58
CA ILE A 46 3.92 -12.05 1.59
C ILE A 46 4.76 -11.93 2.87
N GLY A 47 5.07 -10.71 3.32
CA GLY A 47 5.80 -10.49 4.59
C GLY A 47 5.05 -11.04 5.81
N VAL A 48 3.73 -10.90 5.83
CA VAL A 48 2.86 -11.53 6.85
C VAL A 48 2.96 -13.06 6.75
N ALA A 49 2.83 -13.62 5.55
CA ALA A 49 2.91 -15.07 5.33
C ALA A 49 4.27 -15.64 5.76
N VAL A 50 5.37 -14.99 5.40
CA VAL A 50 6.75 -15.35 5.81
C VAL A 50 6.89 -15.31 7.34
N SER A 51 6.37 -14.25 7.98
CA SER A 51 6.36 -14.13 9.43
C SER A 51 5.65 -15.31 10.11
N LEU A 52 4.45 -15.64 9.62
CA LEU A 52 3.65 -16.72 10.18
C LEU A 52 4.29 -18.10 9.96
N LEU A 53 4.86 -18.35 8.77
CA LEU A 53 5.41 -19.66 8.39
C LEU A 53 6.78 -19.95 9.01
N LEU A 54 7.65 -18.94 9.11
CA LEU A 54 9.05 -19.14 9.52
C LEU A 54 9.37 -18.63 10.93
N PHE A 55 8.54 -17.74 11.46
CA PHE A 55 8.81 -17.03 12.71
C PHE A 55 7.63 -17.10 13.70
N GLU A 56 6.63 -17.97 13.46
CA GLU A 56 5.45 -18.11 14.32
C GLU A 56 4.71 -16.79 14.55
N GLY A 57 4.74 -15.89 13.57
CA GLY A 57 4.15 -14.55 13.64
C GLY A 57 5.02 -13.50 14.35
N ARG A 58 6.20 -13.87 14.85
CA ARG A 58 7.18 -12.90 15.36
C ARG A 58 7.70 -12.06 14.20
N TYR A 59 7.97 -10.79 14.47
CA TYR A 59 8.46 -9.82 13.47
C TYR A 59 7.46 -9.50 12.34
N THR A 60 6.16 -9.85 12.48
CA THR A 60 5.13 -9.54 11.46
C THR A 60 5.19 -8.10 10.99
N PHE A 61 5.23 -7.13 11.90
CA PHE A 61 5.32 -5.72 11.53
C PHE A 61 6.55 -5.42 10.65
N MET A 62 7.74 -5.87 11.06
CA MET A 62 8.97 -5.59 10.32
C MET A 62 9.01 -6.29 8.97
N LEU A 63 8.57 -7.56 8.89
CA LEU A 63 8.55 -8.29 7.63
C LEU A 63 7.52 -7.68 6.68
N THR A 64 6.30 -7.39 7.13
CA THR A 64 5.28 -6.70 6.31
C THR A 64 5.78 -5.36 5.79
N LEU A 65 6.43 -4.57 6.65
CA LEU A 65 7.00 -3.27 6.26
C LEU A 65 8.13 -3.44 5.24
N CYS A 66 9.07 -4.36 5.46
CA CYS A 66 10.17 -4.63 4.53
C CYS A 66 9.65 -5.04 3.15
N PHE A 67 8.68 -5.95 3.10
CA PHE A 67 8.08 -6.38 1.83
C PHE A 67 7.28 -5.26 1.16
N ALA A 68 6.52 -4.46 1.91
CA ALA A 68 5.83 -3.29 1.37
C ALA A 68 6.82 -2.29 0.72
N LEU A 69 7.93 -2.01 1.39
CA LEU A 69 8.98 -1.13 0.87
C LEU A 69 9.67 -1.70 -0.37
N ILE A 70 9.91 -3.01 -0.42
CA ILE A 70 10.41 -3.69 -1.62
C ILE A 70 9.42 -3.52 -2.78
N GLY A 71 8.13 -3.78 -2.56
CA GLY A 71 7.10 -3.58 -3.57
C GLY A 71 7.04 -2.14 -4.08
N ALA A 72 7.04 -1.17 -3.17
CA ALA A 72 7.06 0.25 -3.51
C ALA A 72 8.32 0.65 -4.30
N PHE A 73 9.50 0.14 -3.90
CA PHE A 73 10.75 0.39 -4.60
C PHE A 73 10.74 -0.17 -6.03
N LEU A 74 10.27 -1.41 -6.22
CA LEU A 74 10.15 -2.02 -7.54
C LEU A 74 9.24 -1.22 -8.46
N ILE A 75 8.08 -0.78 -7.98
CA ILE A 75 7.14 0.06 -8.73
C ILE A 75 7.78 1.43 -9.06
N SER A 76 8.47 2.05 -8.10
CA SER A 76 9.15 3.33 -8.30
C SER A 76 10.18 3.25 -9.42
N VAL A 77 11.01 2.21 -9.43
CA VAL A 77 12.00 1.99 -10.50
C VAL A 77 11.31 1.68 -11.83
N ALA A 78 10.27 0.82 -11.83
CA ALA A 78 9.55 0.43 -13.03
C ALA A 78 8.85 1.61 -13.71
N THR A 79 8.36 2.59 -12.93
CA THR A 79 7.68 3.80 -13.43
C THR A 79 8.56 4.58 -14.42
N HIS A 80 9.89 4.52 -14.28
CA HIS A 80 10.83 5.19 -15.19
C HIS A 80 11.41 4.29 -16.28
N ARG A 81 11.14 2.98 -16.25
CA ARG A 81 11.80 1.98 -17.11
C ARG A 81 10.84 1.20 -18.00
N VAL A 82 9.55 1.18 -17.66
CA VAL A 82 8.54 0.34 -18.32
C VAL A 82 7.51 1.21 -19.04
N ARG A 83 7.23 0.89 -20.31
CA ARG A 83 6.24 1.62 -21.13
C ARG A 83 4.80 1.40 -20.67
N HIS A 84 4.48 0.20 -20.21
CA HIS A 84 3.15 -0.20 -19.74
C HIS A 84 3.17 -0.49 -18.23
N ILE A 85 3.28 0.58 -17.43
CA ILE A 85 3.48 0.47 -15.98
C ILE A 85 2.31 -0.24 -15.27
N GLU A 86 1.06 0.00 -15.66
CA GLU A 86 -0.10 -0.65 -15.03
C GLU A 86 -0.12 -2.16 -15.24
N ALA A 87 0.30 -2.64 -16.41
CA ALA A 87 0.45 -4.07 -16.65
C ALA A 87 1.54 -4.68 -15.77
N PHE A 88 2.65 -3.96 -15.57
CA PHE A 88 3.70 -4.37 -14.62
C PHE A 88 3.19 -4.42 -13.18
N ILE A 89 2.44 -3.40 -12.75
CA ILE A 89 1.80 -3.37 -11.41
C ILE A 89 0.83 -4.54 -11.26
N GLY A 90 0.03 -4.85 -12.28
CA GLY A 90 -0.89 -6.00 -12.28
C GLY A 90 -0.17 -7.35 -12.18
N MET A 91 0.97 -7.51 -12.85
CA MET A 91 1.81 -8.70 -12.69
C MET A 91 2.41 -8.79 -11.29
N LEU A 92 2.87 -7.68 -10.73
CA LEU A 92 3.39 -7.63 -9.35
C LEU A 92 2.30 -7.97 -8.33
N TYR A 93 1.07 -7.49 -8.54
CA TYR A 93 -0.10 -7.84 -7.75
C TYR A 93 -0.36 -9.36 -7.77
N ALA A 94 -0.39 -9.97 -8.97
CA ALA A 94 -0.65 -11.40 -9.13
C ALA A 94 0.50 -12.31 -8.63
N LEU A 95 1.72 -11.78 -8.58
CA LEU A 95 2.87 -12.45 -7.97
C LEU A 95 2.89 -12.31 -6.45
N GLY A 96 2.14 -11.36 -5.92
CA GLY A 96 1.92 -11.16 -4.49
C GLY A 96 1.08 -12.29 -3.86
N ALA A 97 0.60 -12.07 -2.64
CA ALA A 97 -0.32 -13.00 -1.98
C ALA A 97 -1.78 -12.81 -2.48
N SER A 98 -1.99 -12.88 -3.81
CA SER A 98 -3.27 -12.67 -4.49
C SER A 98 -4.21 -13.88 -4.46
#